data_AF-A0A7V9Q7T9-F1
#
_entry.id   AF-A0A7V9Q7T9-F1
#
_cell.length_a   1.000
_cell.length_b   1.000
_cell.length_c   1.000
_cell.angle_alpha   90.00
_cell.angle_beta   90.00
_cell.angle_gamma   90.00
#
_symmetry.space_group_name_H-M   'P 1'
#
loop_
_entity.id
_entity.type
_entity.pdbx_description
1 polymer ?
#
loop_
_entity_poly.entity_id
_entity_poly.type
_entity_poly.pdbx_seq_one_letter_code
_entity_poly.pdbx_strand_id
1 'polypeptide(L)' 'MSLEIKPLAEITHEALDILCRHLGVANTARFVNQFTTGYGNYTEDRRKLFAQMSLEEIVTEIEQGRKRD' A
#
# COMPACT_ATOMS: atom_id res chain seq x y z
N MET A 1 16.83 6.88 -35.28
CA MET A 1 15.74 6.47 -34.37
C MET A 1 16.30 6.44 -32.96
N SER A 2 15.95 7.42 -32.13
CA SER A 2 16.15 7.30 -30.68
C SER A 2 15.13 6.29 -30.16
N LEU A 3 15.61 5.28 -29.44
CA LEU A 3 14.72 4.41 -28.68
C LEU A 3 14.33 5.19 -27.43
N GLU A 4 13.10 5.69 -27.38
CA GLU A 4 12.54 6.27 -26.16
C GLU A 4 12.28 5.14 -25.16
N ILE A 5 13.31 4.83 -24.35
CA ILE A 5 13.22 3.81 -23.31
C ILE A 5 12.62 4.46 -22.08
N LYS A 6 11.37 4.09 -21.77
CA LYS A 6 10.74 4.51 -20.53
C LYS A 6 11.55 3.98 -19.33
N PRO A 7 11.88 4.85 -18.34
CA PRO A 7 12.55 4.41 -17.13
C PRO A 7 11.76 3.30 -16.40
N LEU A 8 12.48 2.33 -15.83
CA LEU A 8 11.85 1.23 -15.08
C LEU A 8 10.98 1.72 -13.92
N ALA A 9 11.34 2.86 -13.31
CA ALA A 9 10.55 3.50 -12.27
C ALA A 9 9.17 3.93 -12.76
N GLU A 10 9.08 4.49 -13.97
CA GLU A 10 7.80 4.89 -14.58
C GLU A 10 6.96 3.67 -14.94
N ILE A 11 7.58 2.63 -15.52
CA ILE A 11 6.89 1.37 -15.81
C ILE A 11 6.34 0.74 -14.52
N THR A 12 7.13 0.77 -13.44
CA THR A 12 6.71 0.24 -12.13
C THR A 12 5.55 1.03 -11.56
N HIS A 13 5.59 2.37 -11.67
CA HIS A 13 4.51 3.22 -11.20
C HIS A 13 3.19 2.94 -11.95
N GLU A 14 3.24 2.85 -13.28
CA GLU A 14 2.08 2.51 -14.10
C GLU A 14 1.53 1.11 -13.79
N ALA A 15 2.41 0.13 -13.59
CA ALA A 15 2.02 -1.23 -13.22
C ALA A 15 1.31 -1.25 -11.86
N LEU A 16 1.82 -0.53 -10.86
CA LEU A 16 1.20 -0.46 -9.53
C LEU A 16 -0.19 0.17 -9.58
N ASP A 17 -0.38 1.23 -10.35
CA ASP A 17 -1.69 1.87 -10.53
C ASP A 17 -2.71 0.92 -11.18
N ILE A 18 -2.32 0.24 -12.27
CA ILE A 18 -3.15 -0.78 -12.92
C ILE A 18 -3.52 -1.90 -11.94
N LEU A 19 -2.55 -2.45 -11.22
CA LEU A 19 -2.78 -3.52 -10.26
C LEU A 19 -3.71 -3.06 -9.13
N CYS A 20 -3.50 -1.87 -8.57
CA CYS A 20 -4.39 -1.30 -7.55
C CYS A 20 -5.83 -1.16 -8.03
N ARG A 21 -6.06 -0.73 -9.28
CA ARG A 21 -7.42 -0.62 -9.84
C ARG A 21 -8.11 -1.98 -10.02
N HIS A 22 -7.35 -3.02 -10.39
CA HIS A 22 -7.93 -4.32 -10.72
C HIS A 22 -7.98 -5.32 -9.55
N LEU A 23 -6.98 -5.30 -8.66
CA LEU A 23 -6.86 -6.24 -7.55
C LEU A 23 -7.25 -5.61 -6.21
N GLY A 24 -7.27 -4.29 -6.13
CA GLY A 24 -7.34 -3.53 -4.88
C GLY A 24 -5.98 -3.45 -4.18
N VAL A 25 -5.79 -2.39 -3.39
CA VAL A 25 -4.52 -2.06 -2.73
C VAL A 25 -3.97 -3.23 -1.90
N ALA A 26 -4.83 -3.94 -1.16
CA ALA A 26 -4.42 -5.04 -0.29
C ALA A 26 -3.83 -6.23 -1.07
N ASN A 27 -4.45 -6.61 -2.19
CA ASN A 27 -3.97 -7.73 -3.00
C ASN A 27 -2.74 -7.32 -3.84
N THR A 28 -2.69 -6.08 -4.32
CA THR A 28 -1.49 -5.54 -4.99
C THR A 28 -0.28 -5.58 -4.07
N ALA A 29 -0.41 -5.13 -2.81
CA ALA A 29 0.68 -5.18 -1.85
C ALA A 29 1.17 -6.62 -1.60
N ARG A 30 0.25 -7.58 -1.45
CA ARG A 30 0.60 -9.01 -1.32
C ARG A 30 1.32 -9.56 -2.54
N PHE A 31 0.87 -9.19 -3.75
CA PHE A 31 1.51 -9.59 -5.00
C PHE A 31 2.94 -9.06 -5.09
N VAL A 32 3.14 -7.77 -4.84
CA VAL A 32 4.49 -7.16 -4.86
C VAL A 32 5.43 -7.84 -3.86
N ASN A 33 4.93 -8.15 -2.66
CA ASN A 33 5.70 -8.83 -1.62
C ASN A 33 6.13 -10.27 -1.98
N GLN A 34 5.65 -10.86 -3.08
CA GLN A 34 6.15 -12.14 -3.59
C GLN A 34 7.53 -12.01 -4.24
N PHE A 35 7.86 -10.82 -4.76
CA PHE A 35 9.08 -10.58 -5.52
C PHE A 35 10.12 -9.78 -4.74
N THR A 36 9.71 -9.11 -3.65
CA THR A 36 10.58 -8.31 -2.80
C THR A 36 10.14 -8.40 -1.34
N THR A 37 11.10 -8.34 -0.42
CA THR A 37 10.84 -8.25 1.02
C THR A 37 10.40 -6.85 1.46
N GLY A 38 10.40 -5.86 0.55
CA GLY A 38 10.12 -4.47 0.87
C GLY A 38 11.29 -3.78 1.56
N TYR A 39 11.04 -2.57 2.06
CA TYR A 39 12.01 -1.76 2.78
C TYR A 39 11.40 -1.23 4.09
N GLY A 40 12.25 -0.87 5.05
CA GLY A 40 11.84 -0.22 6.29
C GLY A 40 11.58 -1.20 7.43
N ASN A 41 11.09 -0.66 8.54
CA ASN A 41 10.79 -1.44 9.73
C ASN A 41 9.34 -1.22 10.12
N TYR A 42 8.44 -2.00 9.52
CA TYR A 42 7.00 -1.92 9.79
C TYR A 42 6.67 -2.03 11.28
N THR A 43 7.48 -2.74 12.07
CA THR A 43 7.25 -2.86 13.51
C THR A 43 7.48 -1.55 14.25
N GLU A 44 8.48 -0.76 13.84
CA GLU A 44 8.73 0.58 14.38
C GLU A 44 7.74 1.59 13.83
N ASP A 45 7.46 1.54 12.53
CA ASP A 45 6.54 2.47 11.88
C ASP A 45 5.12 2.28 12.39
N ARG A 46 4.65 1.04 12.56
CA ARG A 46 3.37 0.72 13.20
C ARG A 46 3.30 1.27 14.62
N ARG A 47 4.39 1.17 15.40
CA ARG A 47 4.44 1.76 16.75
C ARG A 47 4.31 3.27 16.70
N LYS A 48 5.01 3.97 15.80
CA LYS A 48 4.88 5.42 15.66
C LYS A 48 3.45 5.85 15.29
N LEU A 49 2.80 5.09 14.40
CA LEU A 49 1.46 5.42 13.91
C LEU A 49 0.35 5.12 14.93
N PHE A 50 0.46 4.02 15.68
CA PHE A 50 -0.68 3.49 16.45
C PHE A 50 -0.43 3.34 17.95
N ALA A 51 0.77 3.64 18.48
CA ALA A 51 1.05 3.43 19.91
C ALA A 51 0.18 4.26 20.86
N GLN A 52 -0.43 5.34 20.37
CA GLN A 52 -1.31 6.22 21.14
C GLN A 52 -2.80 5.89 20.95
N MET A 53 -3.13 4.91 20.11
CA MET A 53 -4.52 4.52 19.85
C MET A 53 -4.88 3.25 20.61
N SER A 54 -6.04 3.26 21.27
CA SER A 54 -6.63 2.07 21.84
C SER A 54 -7.25 1.19 20.74
N LEU A 55 -7.47 -0.09 21.03
CA LEU A 55 -8.15 -0.99 20.10
C LEU A 55 -9.56 -0.50 19.80
N GLU A 56 -10.27 -0.01 20.81
CA GLU A 56 -11.63 0.51 20.71
C GLU A 56 -11.70 1.72 19.78
N GLU A 57 -10.73 2.64 19.87
CA GLU A 57 -10.62 3.80 18.98
C GLU A 57 -10.41 3.36 17.52
N ILE A 58 -9.53 2.39 17.28
CA ILE A 58 -9.28 1.85 15.94
C ILE A 58 -10.54 1.19 15.35
N VAL A 59 -11.22 0.35 16.14
CA VAL A 59 -12.45 -0.32 15.69
C VAL A 59 -13.54 0.70 15.38
N THR A 60 -13.69 1.72 16.23
CA THR A 60 -14.67 2.79 16.05
C THR A 60 -14.44 3.54 14.73
N GLU A 61 -13.20 3.92 14.42
CA GLU A 61 -12.86 4.59 13.16
C GLU A 61 -13.16 3.72 11.93
N ILE A 62 -12.85 2.41 11.99
CA ILE A 62 -13.17 1.47 10.90
C ILE A 62 -14.68 1.40 10.64
N GLU A 63 -15.48 1.32 11.71
CA GLU A 63 -16.94 1.28 11.58
C GLU A 63 -17.51 2.59 11.06
N GLN A 64 -16.94 3.73 11.44
CA GLN A 64 -17.33 5.03 10.91
C GLN A 64 -17.00 5.16 9.42
N GLY A 65 -15.82 4.69 8.98
CA GLY A 65 -15.43 4.69 7.57
C GLY A 65 -16.40 3.89 6.70
N ARG A 66 -16.77 2.69 7.13
CA ARG A 66 -17.74 1.83 6.41
C ARG A 66 -19.15 2.42 6.28
N LYS A 67 -19.53 3.37 7.14
CA LYS A 67 -20.82 4.07 7.05
C LYS A 67 -20.79 5.27 6.09
N ARG A 68 -19.59 5.73 5.71
CA ARG A 68 -19.39 6.87 4.80
C ARG A 68 -19.25 6.45 3.35
N ASP A 69 -18.85 5.20 3.10
CA ASP A 69 -18.84 4.53 1.80
C ASP A 69 -20.22 3.98 1.43
#